data_AF-A0A536EH42-F1
#
_entry.id   AF-A0A536EH42-F1
#
_cell.length_a   1.000
_cell.length_b   1.000
_cell.length_c   1.000
_cell.angle_alpha   90.00
_cell.angle_beta   90.00
_cell.angle_gamma   90.00
#
_symmetry.space_group_name_H-M   'P 1'
#
loop_
_entity.id
_entity.type
_entity.pdbx_description
1 polymer ?
#
loop_
_entity_poly.entity_id
_entity_poly.type
_entity_poly.pdbx_seq_one_letter_code
_entity_poly.pdbx_strand_id
1 'polypeptide(L)'
;MPVKRFDVGSWLDSPLSRRRLDLTQFATEREAVVEICSRVLAEGDEALRELGRRFDGWAPAPGESFEVPQRELAAAAGRLAPADRSALEFAAGRIRD
;
A
#
# COMPACT_ATOMS: atom_id res chain seq x y z
N MET A 1 4.40 -25.07 -2.47
CA MET A 1 3.64 -24.65 -3.68
C MET A 1 4.65 -24.30 -4.77
N PRO A 2 4.57 -24.88 -5.98
CA PRO A 2 5.50 -24.53 -7.05
C PRO A 2 5.27 -23.09 -7.50
N VAL A 3 6.30 -22.26 -7.45
CA VAL A 3 6.24 -20.88 -7.95
C VAL A 3 6.10 -20.94 -9.47
N LYS A 4 4.95 -20.50 -10.00
CA LYS A 4 4.71 -20.47 -11.44
C LYS A 4 5.63 -19.43 -12.08
N ARG A 5 6.57 -19.88 -12.91
CA ARG A 5 7.45 -19.02 -13.69
C ARG A 5 6.70 -18.52 -14.92
N PHE A 6 6.69 -17.20 -15.11
CA PHE A 6 6.21 -16.56 -16.32
C PHE A 6 7.42 -16.06 -17.11
N ASP A 7 7.44 -16.33 -18.40
CA ASP A 7 8.25 -15.59 -19.38
C ASP A 7 7.47 -14.35 -19.86
N VAL A 8 8.10 -13.49 -20.66
CA VAL A 8 7.47 -12.25 -21.13
C VAL A 8 6.20 -12.52 -21.94
N GLY A 9 6.19 -13.55 -22.79
CA GLY A 9 5.03 -13.90 -23.60
C GLY A 9 3.89 -14.45 -22.73
N SER A 10 4.20 -15.42 -21.87
CA SER A 10 3.21 -16.00 -20.97
C SER A 10 2.70 -15.02 -19.90
N TRP A 11 3.49 -14.00 -19.52
CA TRP A 11 3.03 -12.89 -18.70
C TRP A 11 2.04 -12.00 -19.45
N LEU A 12 2.32 -11.63 -20.71
CA LEU A 12 1.44 -10.77 -21.51
C LEU A 12 0.10 -11.45 -21.84
N ASP A 13 0.12 -12.77 -22.05
CA ASP A 13 -1.09 -13.56 -22.31
C ASP A 13 -1.86 -13.95 -21.03
N SER A 14 -1.27 -13.71 -19.85
CA SER A 14 -1.91 -13.98 -18.57
C SER A 14 -3.15 -13.10 -18.37
N PRO A 15 -4.24 -13.62 -17.75
CA PRO A 15 -5.35 -12.79 -17.30
C PRO A 15 -4.94 -11.76 -16.23
N LEU A 16 -3.74 -11.91 -15.65
CA LEU A 16 -3.14 -10.96 -14.70
C LEU A 16 -2.34 -9.85 -15.40
N SER A 17 -2.16 -9.92 -16.72
CA SER A 17 -1.44 -8.91 -17.48
C SER A 17 -2.30 -7.65 -17.65
N ARG A 18 -1.68 -6.49 -17.44
CA ARG A 18 -2.33 -5.17 -17.58
C ARG A 18 -3.02 -4.95 -18.93
N ARG A 19 -2.61 -5.65 -19.99
CA ARG A 19 -3.17 -5.51 -21.34
C ARG A 19 -4.60 -6.02 -21.48
N ARG A 20 -5.07 -6.87 -20.55
CA ARG A 20 -6.45 -7.38 -20.54
C ARG A 20 -7.31 -6.85 -19.39
N LEU A 21 -6.80 -5.93 -18.56
CA LEU A 21 -7.64 -5.28 -17.57
C LEU A 21 -8.51 -4.24 -18.27
N ASP A 22 -9.78 -4.56 -18.49
CA ASP A 22 -10.75 -3.57 -18.93
C ASP A 22 -10.99 -2.58 -17.80
N LEU A 23 -10.31 -1.43 -17.85
CA LEU A 23 -10.46 -0.39 -16.83
C LEU A 23 -11.83 0.30 -16.88
N THR A 24 -12.60 0.11 -17.96
CA THR A 24 -13.93 0.71 -18.11
C THR A 24 -14.97 0.02 -17.23
N GLN A 25 -14.72 -1.23 -16.80
CA GLN A 25 -15.61 -1.98 -15.91
C GLN A 25 -15.65 -1.41 -14.47
N PHE A 26 -14.72 -0.52 -14.11
CA PHE A 26 -14.60 0.06 -12.78
C PHE A 26 -15.27 1.45 -12.67
N ALA A 27 -16.39 1.66 -13.36
CA ALA A 27 -17.05 2.97 -13.40
C ALA A 27 -17.42 3.46 -11.99
N THR A 28 -18.00 2.58 -11.16
CA THR A 28 -18.39 2.88 -9.79
C THR A 28 -17.19 3.15 -8.89
N GLU A 29 -16.12 2.37 -8.99
CA GLU A 29 -14.90 2.59 -8.20
C GLU A 29 -14.21 3.89 -8.58
N ARG A 30 -14.23 4.26 -9.88
CA ARG A 30 -13.72 5.55 -10.33
C ARG A 30 -14.51 6.72 -9.75
N GLU A 31 -15.83 6.63 -9.73
CA GLU A 31 -16.68 7.64 -9.08
C GLU A 31 -16.39 7.75 -7.58
N ALA A 32 -16.28 6.62 -6.88
CA ALA A 32 -15.95 6.60 -5.46
C ALA A 32 -14.57 7.19 -5.16
N VAL A 33 -13.55 6.90 -5.98
CA VAL A 33 -12.21 7.47 -5.83
C VAL A 33 -12.23 8.98 -6.06
N VAL A 34 -12.96 9.45 -7.08
CA VAL A 34 -13.12 10.90 -7.33
C VAL A 34 -13.76 11.58 -6.13
N GLU A 35 -14.82 11.00 -5.57
CA GLU A 35 -15.47 11.53 -4.36
C GLU A 35 -14.50 11.60 -3.17
N ILE A 36 -13.77 10.52 -2.89
CA ILE A 36 -12.78 10.47 -1.81
C ILE A 36 -11.71 11.56 -1.99
N CYS A 37 -11.15 11.68 -3.19
CA CYS A 37 -10.15 12.70 -3.49
C CYS A 37 -10.72 14.12 -3.31
N SER A 38 -11.95 14.37 -3.78
CA SER A 38 -12.62 15.66 -3.60
C SER A 38 -12.86 15.99 -2.13
N ARG A 39 -13.29 15.02 -1.32
CA ARG A 39 -13.48 15.19 0.12
C ARG A 39 -12.17 15.50 0.84
N VAL A 40 -11.12 14.72 0.61
CA VAL A 40 -9.81 14.94 1.24
C VAL A 40 -9.23 16.29 0.81
N LEU A 41 -9.43 16.72 -0.43
CA LEU A 41 -8.99 18.04 -0.89
C LEU A 41 -9.72 19.18 -0.17
N ALA A 42 -11.02 19.04 0.08
CA ALA A 42 -11.85 20.07 0.70
C ALA A 42 -11.73 20.13 2.23
N GLU A 43 -11.65 18.96 2.87
CA GLU A 43 -11.78 18.78 4.33
C GLU A 43 -10.44 18.40 5.00
N GLY A 44 -9.43 18.03 4.21
CA GLY A 44 -8.08 17.70 4.70
C GLY A 44 -8.06 16.50 5.64
N ASP A 45 -7.30 16.65 6.73
CA ASP A 45 -7.07 15.59 7.72
C ASP A 45 -8.36 15.07 8.36
N GLU A 46 -9.42 15.87 8.44
CA GLU A 46 -10.67 15.41 9.05
C GLU A 46 -11.35 14.35 8.19
N ALA A 47 -11.46 14.58 6.87
CA ALA A 47 -11.90 13.56 5.94
C ALA A 47 -10.98 12.34 5.97
N LEU A 48 -9.66 12.54 6.06
CA LEU A 48 -8.71 11.43 6.14
C LEU A 48 -8.94 10.58 7.40
N ARG A 49 -9.22 11.19 8.55
CA ARG A 49 -9.54 10.47 9.80
C ARG A 49 -10.85 9.69 9.68
N GLU A 50 -11.90 10.28 9.10
CA GLU A 50 -13.17 9.60 8.89
C GLU A 50 -12.99 8.37 7.98
N LEU A 51 -12.30 8.56 6.84
CA LEU A 51 -12.04 7.52 5.86
C LEU A 51 -11.15 6.41 6.43
N GLY A 52 -10.11 6.75 7.19
CA GLY A 52 -9.26 5.76 7.88
C GLY A 52 -10.05 4.90 8.87
N ARG A 53 -10.93 5.51 9.68
CA ARG A 53 -11.83 4.72 10.57
C ARG A 53 -12.75 3.82 9.78
N ARG A 54 -13.27 4.29 8.64
CA ARG A 54 -14.22 3.54 7.81
C ARG A 54 -13.57 2.35 7.11
N PHE A 55 -12.40 2.54 6.50
CA PHE A 55 -11.78 1.54 5.62
C PHE A 55 -10.69 0.72 6.30
N ASP A 56 -9.93 1.33 7.21
CA ASP A 56 -8.82 0.67 7.93
C ASP A 56 -9.19 0.30 9.38
N GLY A 57 -10.36 0.76 9.86
CA GLY A 57 -10.79 0.57 11.25
C GLY A 57 -10.03 1.43 12.25
N TRP A 58 -9.16 2.34 11.78
CA TRP A 58 -8.27 3.12 12.64
C TRP A 58 -7.95 4.50 12.05
N ALA A 59 -7.83 5.50 12.91
CA ALA A 59 -7.24 6.80 12.61
C ALA A 59 -6.68 7.41 13.90
N PRO A 60 -5.67 8.30 13.82
CA PRO A 60 -5.17 9.04 14.97
C PRO A 60 -6.28 9.91 15.59
N ALA A 61 -6.13 10.29 16.86
CA ALA A 61 -7.06 11.19 17.51
C ALA A 61 -7.04 12.59 16.83
N PRO A 62 -8.09 13.41 17.02
CA PRO A 62 -8.05 14.79 16.55
C PRO A 62 -6.82 15.53 17.10
N GLY A 63 -6.04 16.14 16.21
CA GLY A 63 -4.79 16.83 16.56
C GLY A 63 -3.54 15.95 16.66
N GLU A 64 -3.67 14.62 16.56
CA GLU A 64 -2.54 13.71 16.42
C GLU A 64 -2.12 13.56 14.95
N SER A 65 -0.83 13.26 14.75
CA SER A 65 -0.24 13.03 13.43
C SER A 65 -0.53 11.63 12.91
N PHE A 66 -0.64 11.50 11.59
CA PHE A 66 -0.64 10.21 10.88
C PHE A 66 0.77 9.60 10.78
N GLU A 67 1.82 10.39 11.04
CA GLU A 67 3.20 9.93 10.95
C GLU A 67 3.53 8.92 12.05
N VAL A 68 4.05 7.75 11.65
CA VAL A 68 4.59 6.78 12.60
C VAL A 68 5.90 7.33 13.18
N PRO A 69 6.02 7.50 14.51
CA PRO A 69 7.22 8.07 15.10
C PRO A 69 8.48 7.25 14.81
N GLN A 70 9.60 7.91 14.51
CA GLN A 70 10.88 7.24 14.20
C GLN A 70 11.32 6.22 15.27
N ARG A 71 11.05 6.52 16.55
CA ARG A 71 11.32 5.61 17.68
C ARG A 71 10.57 4.28 17.56
N GLU A 72 9.35 4.30 17.03
CA GLU A 72 8.51 3.09 16.87
C GLU A 72 9.00 2.25 15.70
N LEU A 73 9.47 2.89 14.63
CA LEU A 73 10.15 2.22 13.53
C LEU A 73 11.43 1.52 14.00
N ALA A 74 12.27 2.19 14.78
CA ALA A 74 13.49 1.61 15.34
C ALA A 74 13.18 0.43 16.29
N ALA A 75 12.16 0.59 17.14
CA ALA A 75 11.69 -0.49 18.01
C ALA A 75 11.15 -1.68 17.22
N ALA A 76 10.41 -1.45 16.13
CA ALA A 76 9.91 -2.51 15.26
C ALA A 76 11.06 -3.28 14.58
N ALA A 77 12.05 -2.56 14.05
CA ALA A 77 13.25 -3.17 13.48
C ALA A 77 14.02 -4.01 14.52
N GLY A 78 14.07 -3.55 15.78
CA GLY A 78 14.68 -4.29 16.88
C GLY A 78 13.95 -5.59 17.27
N ARG A 79 12.67 -5.75 16.91
CA ARG A 79 11.87 -6.96 17.19
C ARG A 79 12.00 -8.04 16.12
N LEU A 80 12.64 -7.75 14.99
CA LEU A 80 12.82 -8.72 13.92
C LEU A 80 13.74 -9.86 14.36
N ALA A 81 13.45 -11.08 13.93
CA ALA A 81 14.38 -12.19 14.10
C ALA A 81 15.68 -11.88 13.33
N PRO A 82 16.87 -12.24 13.86
CA PRO A 82 18.14 -11.89 13.23
C PRO A 82 18.25 -12.34 11.76
N ALA A 83 17.74 -13.53 11.45
CA ALA A 83 17.73 -14.05 10.08
C ALA A 83 16.87 -13.21 9.12
N ASP A 84 15.67 -12.81 9.54
CA ASP A 84 14.77 -11.97 8.73
C ASP A 84 15.36 -10.58 8.53
N ARG A 85 15.95 -10.01 9.59
CA ARG A 85 16.63 -8.72 9.51
C ARG A 85 17.76 -8.75 8.49
N SER A 86 18.65 -9.74 8.57
CA SER A 86 19.75 -9.87 7.61
C SER A 86 19.25 -10.09 6.18
N ALA A 87 18.17 -10.84 5.98
CA ALA A 87 17.58 -11.04 4.66
C ALA A 87 17.02 -9.73 4.07
N LEU A 88 16.31 -8.93 4.87
CA LEU A 88 15.80 -7.63 4.46
C LEU A 88 16.92 -6.63 4.17
N GLU A 89 17.96 -6.59 5.02
CA GLU A 89 19.12 -5.71 4.83
C GLU A 89 19.90 -6.07 3.56
N PHE A 90 20.09 -7.36 3.28
CA PHE A 90 20.69 -7.85 2.04
C PHE A 90 19.86 -7.46 0.81
N ALA A 91 18.54 -7.71 0.83
CA ALA A 91 17.65 -7.33 -0.27
C ALA A 91 17.64 -5.81 -0.51
N ALA A 92 17.60 -5.02 0.55
CA ALA A 92 17.65 -3.56 0.47
C ALA A 92 18.98 -3.05 -0.10
N GLY A 93 20.10 -3.70 0.22
CA GLY A 93 21.40 -3.43 -0.42
C GLY A 93 21.32 -3.59 -1.93
N ARG A 94 20.81 -4.73 -2.39
CA ARG A 94 20.66 -5.05 -3.82
C ARG A 94 19.72 -4.13 -4.61
N ILE A 95 18.79 -3.43 -3.94
CA ILE A 95 17.88 -2.48 -4.59
C ILE A 95 18.54 -1.11 -4.73
N ARG A 96 19.43 -0.74 -3.79
CA ARG A 96 20.13 0.55 -3.82
C ARG A 96 21.24 0.57 -4.85
N ASP A 97 21.89 -0.56 -5.07
CA ASP A 97 22.97 -0.77 -6.04
C ASP A 97 22.41 -0.92 -7.47
#